data_AF-A0A9Q7UZ02-F1
#
_entry.id   AF-A0A9Q7UZ02-F1
#
_cell.length_a   1.000
_cell.length_b   1.000
_cell.length_c   1.000
_cell.angle_alpha   90.00
_cell.angle_beta   90.00
_cell.angle_gamma   90.00
#
_symmetry.space_group_name_H-M   'P 1'
#
loop_
_entity.id
_entity.type
_entity.pdbx_description
1 polymer ?
#
loop_
_entity_poly.entity_id
_entity_poly.type
_entity_poly.pdbx_seq_one_letter_code
_entity_poly.pdbx_strand_id
1 'polypeptide(L)'
;MLRITIEYVPRRKAESPRVIARAEIACTGAGPLCQYRATLEEEPFGQLGQGVVEGYVRFSASVWDLTARAMVAALGWGNALPPLPRVPEVPKRFSLGLEYVRISDIPEPTRTFFARYAAQVTSPAVDEEPDPLNCAYWKDYQDFLAGKAAPIP
;
A
#
# COMPACT_ATOMS: atom_id res chain seq x y z
N MET A 1 -11.08 -19.03 14.89
CA MET A 1 -9.86 -18.21 15.00
C MET A 1 -9.35 -17.97 13.60
N LEU A 2 -9.06 -16.71 13.24
CA LEU A 2 -8.49 -16.33 11.96
C LEU A 2 -7.04 -15.94 12.19
N ARG A 3 -6.12 -16.47 11.37
CA ARG A 3 -4.70 -16.13 11.41
C ARG A 3 -4.28 -15.66 10.02
N ILE A 4 -3.55 -14.56 9.98
CA ILE A 4 -3.02 -13.95 8.76
C ILE A 4 -1.52 -13.89 8.91
N THR A 5 -0.80 -14.32 7.88
CA THR A 5 0.66 -14.31 7.83
C THR A 5 1.09 -13.56 6.59
N ILE A 6 2.01 -12.62 6.76
CA ILE A 6 2.67 -11.93 5.66
C ILE A 6 4.04 -12.56 5.51
N GLU A 7 4.31 -13.11 4.34
CA GLU A 7 5.56 -13.78 4.03
C GLU A 7 6.34 -12.97 2.99
N TYR A 8 7.62 -12.75 3.27
CA TYR A 8 8.56 -12.32 2.27
C TYR A 8 9.04 -13.55 1.50
N VAL A 9 8.67 -13.61 0.22
CA VAL A 9 9.11 -14.66 -0.71
C VAL A 9 10.21 -14.08 -1.60
N PRO A 10 11.48 -14.45 -1.37
CA PRO A 10 12.61 -13.93 -2.15
C PRO A 10 12.56 -14.45 -3.59
N ARG A 11 12.90 -13.58 -4.56
CA ARG A 11 12.96 -13.96 -5.98
C ARG A 11 14.11 -14.90 -6.32
N ARG A 12 15.17 -14.92 -5.49
CA ARG A 12 16.35 -15.78 -5.69
C ARG A 12 16.19 -17.09 -4.92
N LYS A 13 16.46 -18.20 -5.60
CA LYS A 13 16.33 -19.58 -5.10
C LYS A 13 17.16 -19.92 -3.85
N ALA A 14 18.09 -19.05 -3.46
CA ALA A 14 19.01 -19.28 -2.36
C ALA A 14 18.45 -18.88 -0.98
N GLU A 15 17.34 -18.14 -0.92
CA GLU A 15 16.72 -17.74 0.34
C GLU A 15 15.37 -18.43 0.52
N SER A 16 15.09 -18.89 1.75
CA SER A 16 13.79 -19.44 2.11
C SER A 16 12.77 -18.33 2.37
N PRO A 17 11.47 -18.54 2.05
CA PRO A 17 10.42 -17.64 2.51
C PRO A 17 10.51 -17.44 4.02
N ARG A 18 10.25 -16.21 4.47
CA ARG A 18 10.18 -15.89 5.91
C ARG A 18 8.91 -15.14 6.23
N VAL A 19 8.28 -15.48 7.34
CA VAL A 19 7.17 -14.70 7.90
C VAL A 19 7.75 -13.39 8.43
N ILE A 20 7.21 -12.27 7.98
CA ILE A 20 7.61 -10.93 8.43
C ILE A 20 6.56 -10.30 9.33
N ALA A 21 5.30 -10.73 9.25
CA ALA A 21 4.25 -10.27 10.15
C ALA A 21 3.15 -11.32 10.33
N ARG A 22 2.46 -11.25 11.47
CA ARG A 22 1.33 -12.09 11.83
C ARG A 22 0.22 -11.25 12.45
N ALA A 23 -1.02 -11.58 12.09
CA ALA A 23 -2.20 -11.12 12.80
C ALA A 23 -3.01 -12.31 13.30
N GLU A 24 -3.38 -12.30 14.57
CA GLU A 24 -4.29 -13.27 15.16
C GLU A 24 -5.60 -12.60 15.55
N ILE A 25 -6.72 -13.15 15.04
CA ILE A 25 -8.05 -12.57 15.24
C ILE A 25 -8.97 -13.65 15.82
N ALA A 26 -9.44 -13.43 17.04
CA ALA A 26 -10.29 -14.36 17.77
C ALA A 26 -11.64 -13.72 18.12
N CYS A 27 -12.74 -14.38 17.78
CA CYS A 27 -14.07 -14.02 18.30
C CYS A 27 -14.13 -14.45 19.77
N THR A 28 -14.45 -13.50 20.65
CA THR A 28 -14.42 -13.66 22.11
C THR A 28 -15.82 -13.70 22.74
N GLY A 29 -16.88 -13.60 21.93
CA GLY A 29 -18.27 -13.56 22.41
C GLY A 29 -19.20 -14.57 21.72
N ALA A 30 -20.31 -14.89 22.38
CA ALA A 30 -21.44 -15.64 21.82
C ALA A 30 -22.55 -14.67 21.38
N GLY A 31 -23.24 -14.95 20.26
CA GLY A 31 -24.32 -14.11 19.71
C GLY A 31 -24.04 -13.45 18.35
N PRO A 32 -25.05 -12.87 17.68
CA PRO A 32 -24.93 -12.36 16.31
C PRO A 32 -23.95 -11.17 16.18
N LEU A 33 -23.81 -10.37 17.24
CA LEU A 33 -22.77 -9.37 17.41
C LEU A 33 -21.60 -10.02 18.18
N CYS A 34 -20.44 -10.19 17.54
CA CYS A 34 -19.25 -10.70 18.21
C CYS A 34 -18.20 -9.60 18.42
N GLN A 35 -17.47 -9.70 19.53
CA GLN A 35 -16.24 -8.97 19.75
C GLN A 35 -15.06 -9.76 19.21
N TYR A 36 -14.25 -9.14 18.36
CA TYR A 36 -13.05 -9.76 17.80
C TYR A 36 -11.80 -9.14 18.39
N ARG A 37 -11.03 -9.92 19.14
CA ARG A 37 -9.72 -9.51 19.64
C ARG A 37 -8.67 -9.77 18.57
N ALA A 38 -7.84 -8.78 18.32
CA ALA A 38 -6.77 -8.81 17.34
C ALA A 38 -5.42 -8.58 18.01
N THR A 39 -4.42 -9.38 17.69
CA THR A 39 -3.01 -9.19 18.09
C THR A 39 -2.16 -9.11 16.83
N LEU A 40 -1.29 -8.10 16.76
CA LEU A 40 -0.37 -7.89 15.64
C LEU A 40 1.07 -8.09 16.10
N GLU A 41 1.82 -8.83 15.30
CA GLU A 41 3.24 -9.09 15.48
C GLU A 41 3.99 -8.82 14.17
N GLU A 42 5.14 -8.19 14.23
CA GLU A 42 6.02 -7.95 13.09
C GLU A 42 7.47 -8.19 13.49
N GLU A 43 8.22 -8.92 12.66
CA GLU A 43 9.65 -9.14 12.85
C GLU A 43 10.44 -7.93 12.31
N PRO A 44 11.45 -7.42 13.04
CA PRO A 44 12.01 -7.91 14.30
C PRO A 44 11.39 -7.24 15.56
N PHE A 45 10.30 -6.50 15.40
CA PHE A 45 9.74 -5.62 16.43
C PHE A 45 8.89 -6.35 17.49
N GLY A 46 8.52 -7.62 17.25
CA GLY A 46 7.67 -8.40 18.14
C GLY A 46 6.22 -7.94 18.07
N GLN A 47 5.52 -7.92 19.21
CA GLN A 47 4.12 -7.50 19.27
C GLN A 47 3.98 -5.99 19.06
N LEU A 48 3.37 -5.59 17.94
CA LEU A 48 3.12 -4.18 17.62
C LEU A 48 1.93 -3.61 18.38
N GLY A 49 0.91 -4.44 18.64
CA GLY A 49 -0.31 -3.95 19.25
C GLY A 49 -1.39 -5.02 19.44
N GLN A 50 -2.43 -4.64 20.17
CA GLN A 50 -3.60 -5.46 20.43
C GLN A 50 -4.84 -4.57 20.50
N GLY A 51 -5.96 -5.04 19.94
CA GLY A 51 -7.20 -4.28 19.90
C GLY A 51 -8.44 -5.16 19.88
N VAL A 52 -9.61 -4.54 19.97
CA VAL A 52 -10.90 -5.21 19.93
C VAL A 52 -11.82 -4.50 18.94
N VAL A 53 -12.34 -5.24 17.97
CA VAL A 53 -13.44 -4.80 17.12
C VAL A 53 -14.75 -5.13 17.83
N GLU A 54 -15.48 -4.09 18.23
CA GLU A 54 -16.77 -4.23 18.90
C GLU A 54 -17.94 -4.21 17.93
N GLY A 55 -19.02 -4.92 18.27
CA GLY A 55 -20.29 -4.84 17.55
C GLY A 55 -20.25 -5.35 16.10
N TYR A 56 -19.26 -6.18 15.74
CA TYR A 56 -19.17 -6.72 14.38
C TYR A 56 -20.21 -7.84 14.20
N VAL A 57 -21.10 -7.69 13.21
CA VAL A 57 -22.09 -8.70 12.87
C VAL A 57 -21.39 -9.87 12.18
N ARG A 58 -21.57 -11.10 12.69
CA ARG A 58 -20.91 -12.26 12.07
C ARG A 58 -21.36 -12.43 10.62
N PHE A 59 -20.39 -12.70 9.74
CA PHE A 59 -20.62 -12.96 8.31
C PHE A 59 -21.29 -11.82 7.55
N SER A 60 -21.32 -10.58 8.08
CA SER A 60 -21.93 -9.44 7.40
C SER A 60 -21.12 -8.91 6.22
N ALA A 61 -19.83 -9.23 6.14
CA ALA A 61 -18.91 -8.80 5.10
C ALA A 61 -17.80 -9.84 4.88
N SER A 62 -16.87 -9.53 3.98
CA SER A 62 -15.73 -10.38 3.67
C SER A 62 -14.80 -10.55 4.89
N VAL A 63 -14.02 -11.62 4.88
CA VAL A 63 -12.95 -11.83 5.87
C VAL A 63 -11.92 -10.70 5.87
N TRP A 64 -11.74 -10.03 4.72
CA TRP A 64 -10.84 -8.90 4.55
C TRP A 64 -11.34 -7.62 5.22
N ASP A 65 -12.66 -7.39 5.29
CA ASP A 65 -13.21 -6.26 6.04
C ASP A 65 -12.93 -6.42 7.54
N LEU A 66 -13.22 -7.60 8.09
CA LEU A 66 -12.90 -7.93 9.49
C LEU A 66 -11.39 -7.80 9.75
N THR A 67 -10.57 -8.29 8.83
CA THR A 67 -9.11 -8.20 8.92
C THR A 67 -8.64 -6.75 9.01
N ALA A 68 -9.12 -5.89 8.11
CA ALA A 68 -8.71 -4.51 8.06
C ALA A 68 -9.14 -3.76 9.33
N ARG A 69 -10.38 -3.97 9.81
CA ARG A 69 -10.86 -3.39 11.08
C ARG A 69 -10.06 -3.89 12.29
N ALA A 70 -9.74 -5.17 12.31
CA ALA A 70 -8.92 -5.77 13.35
C ALA A 70 -7.50 -5.17 13.40
N MET A 71 -6.89 -4.94 12.23
CA MET A 71 -5.59 -4.27 12.14
C MET A 71 -5.67 -2.82 12.66
N VAL A 72 -6.68 -2.06 12.23
CA VAL A 72 -6.90 -0.67 12.70
C VAL A 72 -7.09 -0.63 14.21
N ALA A 73 -7.91 -1.52 14.77
CA ALA A 73 -8.14 -1.60 16.19
C ALA A 73 -6.86 -1.94 16.96
N ALA A 74 -6.06 -2.90 16.47
CA ALA A 74 -4.83 -3.30 17.12
C ALA A 74 -3.71 -2.26 17.02
N LEU A 75 -3.70 -1.42 15.99
CA LEU A 75 -2.81 -0.25 15.85
C LEU A 75 -3.27 0.96 16.68
N GLY A 76 -4.42 0.88 17.38
CA GLY A 76 -4.94 1.96 18.20
C GLY A 76 -5.64 3.07 17.42
N TRP A 77 -6.01 2.85 16.16
CA TRP A 77 -6.67 3.83 15.30
C TRP A 77 -8.21 3.83 15.43
N GLY A 78 -8.75 3.09 16.40
CA GLY A 78 -10.18 2.90 16.59
C GLY A 78 -10.77 1.77 15.75
N ASN A 79 -12.07 1.83 15.44
CA ASN A 79 -12.80 0.75 14.74
C ASN A 79 -13.19 1.09 13.29
N ALA A 80 -12.98 2.34 12.86
CA ALA A 80 -13.28 2.80 11.53
C ALA A 80 -12.05 2.64 10.63
N LEU A 81 -12.24 2.08 9.43
CA LEU A 81 -11.17 2.03 8.45
C LEU A 81 -10.70 3.46 8.14
N PRO A 82 -9.38 3.70 8.01
CA PRO A 82 -8.89 4.98 7.58
C PRO A 82 -9.47 5.31 6.19
N PRO A 83 -9.60 6.61 5.85
CA PRO A 83 -10.00 6.99 4.51
C PRO A 83 -9.04 6.39 3.49
N LEU A 84 -9.57 6.03 2.32
CA LEU A 84 -8.73 5.54 1.23
C LEU A 84 -7.63 6.57 0.91
N PRO A 85 -6.40 6.10 0.63
CA PRO A 85 -5.34 6.98 0.16
C PRO A 85 -5.82 7.78 -1.05
N ARG A 86 -5.61 9.10 -1.01
CA ARG A 86 -5.91 9.95 -2.17
C ARG A 86 -4.77 9.85 -3.16
N VAL A 87 -5.10 9.83 -4.45
CA VAL A 87 -4.10 9.99 -5.50
C VAL A 87 -3.44 11.34 -5.31
N PRO A 88 -2.10 11.42 -5.25
CA PRO A 88 -1.43 12.69 -5.06
C PRO A 88 -1.70 13.61 -6.24
N GLU A 89 -2.01 14.87 -5.95
CA GLU A 89 -2.11 15.92 -6.96
C GLU A 89 -0.71 16.32 -7.38
N VAL A 90 -0.35 16.03 -8.62
CA VAL A 90 0.95 16.39 -9.19
C VAL A 90 0.75 17.30 -10.39
N PRO A 91 1.50 18.41 -10.52
CA PRO A 91 1.42 19.32 -11.65
C PRO A 91 1.65 18.62 -12.99
N LYS A 92 0.66 18.70 -13.89
CA LYS A 92 0.81 18.37 -15.30
C LYS A 92 1.48 19.55 -16.02
N ARG A 93 2.59 19.29 -16.70
CA ARG A 93 3.35 20.31 -17.44
C ARG A 93 3.23 20.07 -18.94
N PHE A 94 3.49 21.13 -19.70
CA PHE A 94 3.41 21.13 -21.15
C PHE A 94 4.58 21.91 -21.74
N SER A 95 5.27 21.32 -22.71
CA SER A 95 6.33 21.98 -23.48
C SER A 95 6.36 21.39 -24.89
N LEU A 96 6.40 22.24 -25.91
CA LEU A 96 6.52 21.84 -27.33
C LEU A 96 5.55 20.73 -27.78
N GLY A 97 4.30 20.71 -27.27
CA GLY A 97 3.33 19.66 -27.61
C GLY A 97 3.37 18.42 -26.72
N LEU A 98 4.34 18.32 -25.80
CA LEU A 98 4.56 17.19 -24.93
C LEU A 98 4.00 17.45 -23.54
N GLU A 99 3.18 16.51 -23.06
CA GLU A 99 2.66 16.50 -21.70
C GLU A 99 3.55 15.65 -20.80
N TYR A 100 4.07 16.24 -19.74
CA TYR A 100 5.01 15.57 -18.85
C TYR A 100 4.79 15.93 -17.38
N VAL A 101 5.44 15.18 -16.51
CA VAL A 101 5.54 15.42 -15.08
C VAL A 101 7.01 15.41 -14.68
N ARG A 102 7.42 16.31 -13.78
CA ARG A 102 8.74 16.21 -13.15
C ARG A 102 8.68 15.17 -12.06
N ILE A 103 9.65 14.25 -12.01
CA ILE A 103 9.68 13.23 -10.96
C ILE A 103 9.83 13.89 -9.58
N SER A 104 10.54 15.02 -9.49
CA SER A 104 10.70 15.81 -8.27
C SER A 104 9.42 16.49 -7.78
N ASP A 105 8.39 16.65 -8.62
CA ASP A 105 7.09 17.22 -8.22
C ASP A 105 6.18 16.16 -7.56
N ILE A 106 6.48 14.86 -7.73
CA ILE A 106 5.68 13.76 -7.17
C ILE A 106 5.98 13.63 -5.67
N PRO A 107 5.00 13.55 -4.76
CA PRO A 107 5.28 13.35 -3.34
C PRO A 107 5.75 11.92 -3.02
N GLU A 108 6.48 11.75 -1.92
CA GLU A 108 6.73 10.42 -1.35
C GLU A 108 5.45 9.85 -0.72
N PRO A 109 5.26 8.51 -0.71
CA PRO A 109 6.17 7.49 -1.23
C PRO A 109 6.06 7.25 -2.74
N THR A 110 5.10 7.87 -3.42
CA THR A 110 4.79 7.63 -4.83
C THR A 110 6.00 7.90 -5.73
N ARG A 111 6.79 8.93 -5.43
CA ARG A 111 8.02 9.28 -6.15
C ARG A 111 9.00 8.12 -6.19
N THR A 112 9.33 7.52 -5.05
CA THR A 112 10.29 6.40 -4.99
C THR A 112 9.89 5.24 -5.89
N PHE A 113 8.61 4.85 -5.88
CA PHE A 113 8.12 3.75 -6.71
C PHE A 113 8.03 4.14 -8.18
N PHE A 114 7.55 5.35 -8.48
CA PHE A 114 7.43 5.82 -9.85
C PHE A 114 8.79 6.02 -10.51
N ALA A 115 9.80 6.55 -9.80
CA ALA A 115 11.15 6.73 -10.34
C ALA A 115 11.77 5.40 -10.78
N ARG A 116 11.53 4.30 -10.05
CA ARG A 116 11.97 2.95 -10.44
C ARG A 116 11.30 2.46 -11.71
N TYR A 117 10.01 2.75 -11.87
CA TYR A 117 9.26 2.44 -13.08
C TYR A 117 9.73 3.31 -14.26
N ALA A 118 9.85 4.62 -14.05
CA ALA A 118 10.28 5.60 -15.06
C ALA A 118 11.66 5.27 -15.64
N ALA A 119 12.58 4.75 -14.82
CA ALA A 119 13.91 4.29 -15.26
C ALA A 119 13.86 3.13 -16.29
N GLN A 120 12.72 2.45 -16.45
CA GLN A 120 12.54 1.34 -17.38
C GLN A 120 11.79 1.74 -18.66
N VAL A 121 11.25 2.95 -18.72
CA VAL A 121 10.48 3.46 -19.85
C VAL A 121 11.19 4.67 -20.49
N THR A 122 10.83 4.97 -21.73
CA THR A 122 11.39 6.13 -22.43
C THR A 122 10.90 7.41 -21.77
N SER A 123 11.83 8.25 -21.33
CA SER A 123 11.54 9.55 -20.72
C SER A 123 11.70 10.68 -21.74
N PRO A 124 10.87 11.74 -21.70
CA PRO A 124 11.08 12.91 -22.54
C PRO A 124 12.32 13.67 -22.07
N ALA A 125 13.15 14.12 -23.02
CA ALA A 125 14.17 15.13 -22.75
C ALA A 125 13.53 16.51 -22.96
N VAL A 126 13.32 17.25 -21.88
CA VAL A 126 12.74 18.60 -21.93
C VAL A 126 13.82 19.62 -21.64
N ASP A 127 14.43 20.20 -22.68
CA ASP A 127 15.60 21.09 -22.55
C ASP A 127 15.33 22.38 -21.76
N GLU A 128 14.06 22.79 -21.65
CA GLU A 128 13.61 23.93 -20.86
C GLU A 128 13.65 23.68 -19.35
N GLU A 129 13.78 22.41 -18.94
CA GLU A 129 13.78 21.99 -17.55
C GLU A 129 15.19 22.04 -16.94
N PRO A 130 15.35 22.42 -15.66
CA PRO A 130 16.65 22.40 -14.99
C PRO A 130 17.29 21.02 -14.94
N ASP A 131 16.46 19.97 -15.01
CA ASP A 131 16.88 18.57 -15.06
C ASP A 131 16.10 17.84 -16.18
N PRO A 132 16.55 17.99 -17.45
CA PRO A 132 15.82 17.51 -18.63
C PRO A 132 15.54 16.01 -18.63
N LEU A 133 16.35 15.22 -17.93
CA LEU A 133 16.25 13.75 -17.88
C LEU A 133 15.37 13.26 -16.71
N ASN A 134 14.94 14.15 -15.83
CA ASN A 134 14.16 13.82 -14.63
C ASN A 134 12.67 14.16 -14.81
N CYS A 135 12.21 13.95 -16.03
CA CYS A 135 10.84 14.10 -16.47
C CYS A 135 10.30 12.75 -16.95
N ALA A 136 9.00 12.53 -16.82
CA ALA A 136 8.31 11.38 -17.38
C ALA A 136 7.09 11.84 -18.18
N TYR A 137 6.67 11.08 -19.19
CA TYR A 137 5.43 11.40 -19.89
C TYR A 137 4.25 11.36 -18.92
N TRP A 138 3.32 12.30 -19.08
CA TRP A 138 2.13 12.36 -18.24
C TRP A 138 1.32 11.06 -18.30
N LYS A 139 1.25 10.46 -19.50
CA LYS A 139 0.57 9.19 -19.72
C LYS A 139 1.17 8.04 -18.90
N ASP A 140 2.50 7.94 -18.85
CA ASP A 140 3.18 6.88 -18.09
C ASP A 140 2.92 7.01 -16.58
N TYR A 141 2.83 8.25 -16.09
CA TYR A 141 2.41 8.52 -14.72
C TYR A 141 0.96 8.09 -14.44
N GLN A 142 0.03 8.36 -15.37
CA GLN A 142 -1.35 7.90 -15.27
C GLN A 142 -1.48 6.36 -15.32
N ASP A 143 -0.74 5.71 -16.22
CA ASP A 143 -0.75 4.26 -16.35
C ASP A 143 -0.12 3.57 -15.13
N PHE A 144 0.90 4.18 -14.52
CA PHE A 144 1.46 3.76 -13.23
C PHE A 144 0.41 3.83 -12.10
N LEU A 145 -0.27 4.96 -11.94
CA LEU A 145 -1.30 5.13 -10.91
C LEU A 145 -2.50 4.19 -11.11
N ALA A 146 -2.83 3.87 -12.35
CA ALA A 146 -3.89 2.93 -12.69
C ALA A 146 -3.48 1.44 -12.55
N GLY A 147 -2.23 1.16 -12.18
CA GLY A 147 -1.71 -0.22 -12.10
C GLY A 147 -1.60 -0.92 -13.45
N LYS A 148 -1.56 -0.17 -14.55
CA LYS A 148 -1.39 -0.70 -15.92
C LYS A 148 0.08 -0.80 -16.34
N ALA A 149 0.96 -0.14 -15.58
CA ALA A 149 2.40 -0.28 -15.70
C ALA A 149 2.81 -1.77 -15.56
N ALA A 150 3.68 -2.24 -16.44
CA ALA A 150 4.25 -3.58 -16.33
C ALA A 150 4.91 -3.78 -14.95
N PRO A 151 4.79 -4.96 -14.33
CA PRO A 151 5.34 -5.21 -13.00
C PRO A 151 6.85 -5.00 -12.98
N ILE A 152 7.33 -4.27 -11.98
CA ILE A 152 8.75 -4.00 -11.78
C ILE A 152 9.47 -5.35 -11.50
N PRO A 153 10.50 -5.74 -12.27
CA PRO A 153 11.33 -6.91 -12.01
C PRO A 153 12.19 -6.80 -10.74
#